data_AF-A0A5E6N4L1-F1
#
_entry.id   AF-A0A5E6N4L1-F1
#
_cell.length_a   1.000
_cell.length_b   1.000
_cell.length_c   1.000
_cell.angle_alpha   90.00
_cell.angle_beta   90.00
_cell.angle_gamma   90.00
#
_symmetry.space_group_name_H-M   'P 1'
#
loop_
_entity.id
_entity.type
_entity.pdbx_description
1 polymer ?
#
loop_
_entity_poly.entity_id
_entity_poly.type
_entity_poly.pdbx_seq_one_letter_code
_entity_poly.pdbx_strand_id
1 'polypeptide(L)' 'LDLQLIIYTVIAIISKPQALKWVVKQLIKMGADTDVVAVSMRKAELQPSVPPGS' A
#
# COMPACT_ATOMS: atom_id res chain seq x y z
N LEU A 1 -6.27 -4.88 -17.45
CA LEU A 1 -6.32 -4.79 -15.97
C LEU A 1 -5.58 -5.97 -15.34
N ASP A 2 -5.75 -7.16 -15.90
CA ASP A 2 -5.29 -8.44 -15.33
C ASP A 2 -3.77 -8.61 -15.31
N LEU A 3 -3.06 -8.18 -16.36
CA LEU A 3 -1.60 -8.30 -16.41
C LEU A 3 -0.89 -7.42 -15.38
N GLN A 4 -1.40 -6.22 -15.10
CA GLN A 4 -0.86 -5.36 -14.05
C GLN A 4 -1.01 -6.01 -12.69
N LEU A 5 -2.17 -6.63 -12.42
CA LEU A 5 -2.40 -7.35 -11.17
C LEU A 5 -1.38 -8.48 -11.00
N ILE A 6 -1.19 -9.31 -12.04
CA ILE A 6 -0.22 -10.42 -12.03
C ILE A 6 1.21 -9.91 -11.74
N ILE A 7 1.64 -8.80 -12.36
CA ILE A 7 2.95 -8.20 -12.12
C ILE A 7 3.11 -7.78 -10.64
N TYR A 8 2.10 -7.13 -10.07
CA TYR A 8 2.13 -6.75 -8.66
C TYR A 8 2.22 -7.97 -7.73
N THR A 9 1.50 -9.06 -8.05
CA THR A 9 1.54 -10.30 -7.26
C THR A 9 2.93 -10.94 -7.30
N VAL A 10 3.56 -11.02 -8.48
CA VAL A 10 4.91 -11.58 -8.63
C VAL A 10 5.93 -10.76 -7.85
N ILE A 11 5.89 -9.43 -7.95
CA ILE A 11 6.82 -8.55 -7.22
C ILE A 11 6.59 -8.66 -5.70
N ALA A 12 5.35 -8.82 -5.24
CA ALA A 12 5.03 -9.01 -3.82
C ALA A 12 5.57 -10.32 -3.25
N ILE A 13 5.69 -11.36 -4.07
CA ILE A 13 6.33 -12.64 -3.70
C ILE A 13 7.85 -12.49 -3.65
N ILE A 14 8.46 -11.86 -4.65
CA ILE A 14 9.92 -11.71 -4.75
C ILE A 14 10.49 -10.73 -3.71
N SER A 15 9.87 -9.56 -3.56
CA SER A 15 10.35 -8.50 -2.67
C SER A 15 9.22 -7.63 -2.15
N LYS A 16 8.72 -7.99 -0.96
CA LYS A 16 7.74 -7.21 -0.19
C LYS A 16 8.10 -5.72 -0.07
N PRO A 17 9.34 -5.30 0.28
CA PRO A 17 9.65 -3.88 0.39
C PRO A 17 9.66 -3.15 -0.97
N GLN A 18 10.01 -3.82 -2.08
CA GLN A 18 9.91 -3.20 -3.41
C GLN A 18 8.46 -3.09 -3.87
N ALA A 19 7.64 -4.11 -3.61
CA ALA A 19 6.21 -4.08 -3.91
C ALA A 19 5.50 -2.90 -3.24
N LEU A 20 5.77 -2.66 -1.95
CA LEU A 20 5.20 -1.53 -1.20
C LEU A 20 5.63 -0.17 -1.80
N LYS A 21 6.89 -0.02 -2.22
CA LYS A 21 7.36 1.21 -2.90
C LYS A 21 6.60 1.45 -4.21
N TRP A 22 6.32 0.39 -4.97
CA TRP A 22 5.58 0.49 -6.23
C TRP A 22 4.12 0.87 -5.99
N VAL A 23 3.47 0.26 -5.00
CA VAL A 23 2.11 0.60 -4.57
C VAL A 23 2.04 2.08 -4.17
N VAL A 24 3.00 2.57 -3.37
CA VAL A 24 3.04 3.97 -2.96
C VAL A 24 3.27 4.93 -4.13
N LYS A 25 4.16 4.59 -5.06
CA LYS A 25 4.33 5.39 -6.28
C LYS A 25 3.04 5.48 -7.09
N GLN A 26 2.25 4.39 -7.11
CA GLN A 26 0.96 4.36 -7.78
C GLN A 26 -0.09 5.21 -7.04
N LEU A 27 -0.17 5.12 -5.71
CA LEU A 27 -1.07 5.95 -4.89
C LEU A 27 -0.79 7.45 -5.05
N ILE A 28 0.50 7.84 -5.05
CA ILE A 28 0.90 9.24 -5.27
C ILE A 28 0.45 9.72 -6.66
N LYS A 29 0.63 8.90 -7.70
CA LYS A 29 0.17 9.23 -9.06
C LYS A 29 -1.35 9.37 -9.17
N MET A 30 -2.10 8.66 -8.33
CA MET A 30 -3.55 8.74 -8.27
C MET A 30 -4.05 9.93 -7.42
N GLY A 31 -3.14 10.71 -6.82
CA GLY A 31 -3.50 11.83 -5.95
C GLY A 31 -4.08 11.39 -4.60
N ALA A 32 -3.72 10.19 -4.12
CA ALA A 32 -4.15 9.72 -2.81
C ALA A 32 -3.61 10.63 -1.69
N ASP A 33 -4.38 10.74 -0.61
CA ASP A 33 -4.01 11.51 0.59
C ASP A 33 -2.66 11.02 1.16
N THR A 34 -1.88 11.95 1.70
CA THR A 34 -0.59 11.68 2.36
C THR A 34 -0.72 10.66 3.48
N ASP A 35 -1.82 10.65 4.21
CA ASP A 35 -2.07 9.70 5.30
C ASP A 35 -2.27 8.29 4.75
N VAL A 36 -3.00 8.16 3.64
CA VAL A 36 -3.21 6.89 2.93
C VAL A 36 -1.89 6.36 2.39
N VAL A 37 -1.04 7.23 1.84
CA VAL A 37 0.30 6.87 1.35
C VAL A 37 1.20 6.40 2.50
N ALA A 38 1.17 7.10 3.64
CA ALA A 38 1.99 6.78 4.81
C ALA A 38 1.63 5.42 5.43
N VAL A 39 0.34 5.14 5.64
CA VAL A 39 -0.15 3.86 6.17
C VAL A 39 0.14 2.73 5.19
N SER A 40 0.02 2.97 3.88
CA SER A 40 0.28 1.98 2.83
C SER A 40 1.74 1.51 2.77
N MET A 41 2.71 2.31 3.25
CA MET A 41 4.11 1.89 3.36
C MET A 41 4.33 0.82 4.45
N ARG A 42 3.35 0.62 5.35
CA ARG A 42 3.43 -0.31 6.50
C ARG A 42 4.67 -0.09 7.37
N LYS A 43 5.18 1.14 7.37
CA LYS A 43 6.30 1.60 8.21
C LYS A 43 5.83 2.41 9.41
N ALA A 44 4.68 3.07 9.26
CA ALA A 44 4.04 3.76 10.36
C ALA A 44 3.47 2.71 11.33
N GLU A 45 3.58 3.00 12.61
CA GLU A 45 2.91 2.22 13.65
C GLU A 45 1.40 2.32 13.41
N LEU A 46 0.70 1.19 13.46
CA LEU A 46 -0.76 1.17 13.29
C LEU A 46 -1.37 1.88 14.48
N GLN A 47 -2.01 3.02 14.24
CA GLN A 47 -2.77 3.73 15.26
C GLN A 47 -3.92 2.81 15.71
N PRO A 48 -4.05 2.52 17.01
CA PRO A 48 -5.18 1.74 17.50
C PRO A 48 -6.46 2.53 17.24
N SER A 49 -7.29 2.02 16.33
CA SER A 49 -8.64 2.53 16.11
C SER A 49 -9.62 1.70 16.92
N VAL A 50 -10.53 2.41 17.61
CA VAL A 50 -11.62 1.76 18.35
C VAL A 50 -12.48 1.03 17.32
N PRO A 51 -12.89 -0.24 17.57
CA PRO A 51 -13.82 -0.92 16.67
C PRO A 51 -15.06 -0.03 16.49
N PRO A 52 -15.51 0.21 15.25
CA PRO A 52 -16.69 1.02 15.02
C PRO A 52 -17.89 0.37 15.73
N GLY A 53 -18.48 1.08 16.69
CA GLY A 53 -19.68 0.64 17.43
C GLY A 53 -19.53 0.41 18.93
N SER A 54 -18.47 0.88 19.60
CA SER A 54 -18.39 0.98 21.07
C SER A 54 -18.98 2.27 21.62
#